data_AF-M0NIW0-F1
#
_entry.id   AF-M0NIW0-F1
#
_cell.length_a   1.000
_cell.length_b   1.000
_cell.length_c   1.000
_cell.angle_alpha   90.00
_cell.angle_beta   90.00
_cell.angle_gamma   90.00
#
_symmetry.space_group_name_H-M   'P 1'
#
loop_
_entity.id
_entity.type
_entity.pdbx_description
1 polymer ?
#
loop_
_entity_poly.entity_id
_entity_poly.type
_entity_poly.pdbx_seq_one_letter_code
_entity_poly.pdbx_strand_id
1 'polypeptide(L)'
;MGESPRGWGVTSSTGIPTTAFGNQKGGTGKTTATINSAAALASRDHDVLAIDMDPQADMTKGLGLGPGDDDELSRIKNDLPNTLATDDENLLDVLVDNPRTHDTALSEIVIHNDEYEHLNFDLVASHKDMGLARDWMDDASARLALKSALEELADDGYDYDFILIDCPPDLSVLTDAAFIAAQNVFLAAQTQATSRDALDDLWDQLESIEDNQQIEIAIVGLLANMYRDDGQSQKFLGVFDESYASLAPIFKLPMRVAIQRAWDNGSDIFEWEDANDQQVERNLFLEVAETMERAFEKIQVEV
;
A
#
# COMPACT_ATOMS: atom_id res chain seq x y z
N MET A 1 0.11 32.92 2.58
CA MET A 1 0.82 31.82 3.24
C MET A 1 -0.21 31.21 4.18
N GLY A 2 -1.10 30.39 3.62
CA GLY A 2 -2.08 29.64 4.41
C GLY A 2 -1.35 28.51 5.11
N GLU A 3 -1.72 28.25 6.35
CA GLU A 3 -1.27 27.07 7.09
C GLU A 3 -1.74 25.83 6.31
N SER A 4 -0.80 24.97 5.93
CA SER A 4 -1.11 23.68 5.31
C SER A 4 -1.85 22.82 6.36
N PRO A 5 -3.06 22.31 6.07
CA PRO A 5 -3.93 21.68 7.06
C PRO A 5 -3.53 20.23 7.43
N ARG A 6 -2.48 19.66 6.83
CA ARG A 6 -2.10 18.26 7.07
C ARG A 6 -1.33 18.12 8.39
N GLY A 7 -2.06 18.21 9.50
CA GLY A 7 -1.57 17.69 10.78
C GLY A 7 -1.37 16.18 10.71
N TRP A 8 -0.54 15.63 11.61
CA TRP A 8 -0.51 14.18 11.81
C TRP A 8 -1.85 13.71 12.36
N GLY A 9 -2.41 12.68 11.76
CA GLY A 9 -3.69 12.13 12.15
C GLY A 9 -4.18 11.10 11.14
N VAL A 10 -5.44 10.71 11.31
CA VAL A 10 -6.19 9.84 10.40
C VAL A 10 -7.56 10.45 10.15
N THR A 11 -8.17 10.03 9.06
CA THR A 11 -9.56 10.31 8.72
C THR A 11 -10.33 9.00 8.56
N SER A 12 -11.61 9.02 8.93
CA SER A 12 -12.53 7.92 8.66
C SER A 12 -13.13 8.10 7.27
N SER A 13 -12.58 7.39 6.27
CA SER A 13 -13.03 7.45 4.87
C SER A 13 -14.03 6.35 4.50
N THR A 14 -13.71 5.14 4.93
CA THR A 14 -14.45 3.90 4.78
C THR A 14 -14.76 3.37 6.18
N GLY A 15 -15.76 2.48 6.33
CA GLY A 15 -16.08 1.87 7.64
C GLY A 15 -14.91 1.13 8.31
N ILE A 16 -13.86 0.83 7.53
CA ILE A 16 -12.63 0.16 7.93
C ILE A 16 -11.43 1.13 7.79
N PRO A 17 -10.46 1.14 8.73
CA PRO A 17 -9.20 1.88 8.60
C PRO A 17 -8.42 1.52 7.33
N THR A 18 -8.41 2.41 6.34
CA THR A 18 -7.76 2.19 5.05
C THR A 18 -6.59 3.15 4.85
N THR A 19 -5.41 2.64 4.50
CA THR A 19 -4.19 3.44 4.26
C THR A 19 -3.55 3.11 2.91
N ALA A 20 -3.31 4.13 2.08
CA ALA A 20 -2.64 4.01 0.80
C ALA A 20 -1.14 4.34 0.90
N PHE A 21 -0.29 3.45 0.39
CA PHE A 21 1.15 3.62 0.35
C PHE A 21 1.58 4.27 -0.97
N GLY A 22 1.87 5.57 -0.92
CA GLY A 22 2.00 6.41 -2.11
C GLY A 22 3.34 7.13 -2.25
N ASN A 23 3.79 7.29 -3.50
CA ASN A 23 4.79 8.27 -3.96
C ASN A 23 4.84 8.31 -5.50
N GLN A 24 5.28 9.45 -6.04
CA GLN A 24 5.43 9.75 -7.47
C GLN A 24 6.57 9.02 -8.20
N LYS A 25 7.39 8.24 -7.49
CA LYS A 25 8.56 7.59 -8.08
C LYS A 25 8.54 6.08 -7.89
N GLY A 26 9.02 5.38 -8.93
CA GLY A 26 9.37 3.97 -8.84
C GLY A 26 10.56 3.74 -7.90
N GLY A 27 10.61 2.57 -7.27
CA GLY A 27 11.71 2.18 -6.39
C GLY A 27 11.77 2.88 -5.03
N THR A 28 10.76 3.66 -4.65
CA THR A 28 10.76 4.39 -3.37
C THR A 28 10.51 3.51 -2.14
N GLY A 29 10.11 2.26 -2.35
CA GLY A 29 9.82 1.30 -1.28
C GLY A 29 8.35 1.27 -0.86
N LYS A 30 7.40 1.65 -1.73
CA LYS A 30 5.94 1.56 -1.48
C LYS A 30 5.53 0.13 -1.18
N THR A 31 5.69 -0.78 -2.14
CA THR A 31 5.49 -2.23 -2.00
C THR A 31 6.20 -2.82 -0.78
N THR A 32 7.44 -2.39 -0.51
CA THR A 32 8.18 -2.78 0.70
C THR A 32 7.49 -2.34 1.97
N ALA A 33 7.02 -1.10 2.01
CA ALA A 33 6.29 -0.57 3.13
C ALA A 33 4.95 -1.29 3.29
N THR A 34 4.20 -1.51 2.21
CA THR A 34 2.89 -2.15 2.23
C THR A 34 2.97 -3.57 2.78
N ILE A 35 3.78 -4.45 2.15
CA ILE A 35 3.91 -5.86 2.55
C ILE A 35 4.31 -5.97 4.02
N ASN A 36 5.38 -5.27 4.42
CA ASN A 36 5.93 -5.47 5.76
C ASN A 36 5.10 -4.76 6.85
N SER A 37 4.36 -3.69 6.52
CA SER A 37 3.39 -3.10 7.45
C SER A 37 2.18 -4.01 7.64
N ALA A 38 1.69 -4.66 6.56
CA ALA A 38 0.61 -5.64 6.64
C ALA A 38 1.03 -6.84 7.51
N ALA A 39 2.20 -7.41 7.25
CA ALA A 39 2.76 -8.50 8.05
C ALA A 39 2.96 -8.09 9.53
N ALA A 40 3.43 -6.87 9.78
CA ALA A 40 3.61 -6.38 11.14
C ALA A 40 2.28 -6.24 11.88
N LEU A 41 1.23 -5.71 11.24
CA LEU A 41 -0.11 -5.63 11.82
C LEU A 41 -0.70 -7.03 12.06
N ALA A 42 -0.59 -7.94 11.10
CA ALA A 42 -1.05 -9.32 11.26
C ALA A 42 -0.32 -10.07 12.39
N SER A 43 0.99 -9.87 12.53
CA SER A 43 1.78 -10.44 13.64
C SER A 43 1.37 -9.94 15.03
N ARG A 44 0.52 -8.91 15.06
CA ARG A 44 -0.06 -8.29 16.26
C ARG A 44 -1.55 -8.59 16.40
N ASP A 45 -2.01 -9.69 15.79
CA ASP A 45 -3.36 -10.22 15.88
C ASP A 45 -4.45 -9.32 15.25
N HIS A 46 -4.10 -8.53 14.22
CA HIS A 46 -5.09 -7.79 13.42
C HIS A 46 -5.48 -8.54 12.15
N ASP A 47 -6.75 -8.48 11.79
CA ASP A 47 -7.22 -8.93 10.48
C ASP A 47 -6.89 -7.86 9.43
N VAL A 48 -6.01 -8.20 8.48
CA VAL A 48 -5.47 -7.24 7.50
C VAL A 48 -5.79 -7.70 6.08
N LEU A 49 -6.31 -6.76 5.28
CA LEU A 49 -6.41 -6.90 3.83
C LEU A 49 -5.38 -5.99 3.16
N ALA A 50 -4.55 -6.54 2.29
CA ALA A 50 -3.70 -5.76 1.40
C ALA A 50 -4.23 -5.79 -0.04
N ILE A 51 -4.13 -4.66 -0.75
CA ILE A 51 -4.62 -4.52 -2.13
C ILE A 51 -3.47 -4.03 -3.01
N ASP A 52 -3.06 -4.83 -4.00
CA ASP A 52 -2.04 -4.47 -4.98
C ASP A 52 -2.71 -3.77 -6.18
N MET A 53 -2.57 -2.45 -6.27
CA MET A 53 -3.11 -1.67 -7.39
C MET A 53 -2.08 -1.38 -8.48
N ASP A 54 -0.83 -1.81 -8.33
CA ASP A 54 0.21 -1.53 -9.32
C ASP A 54 0.10 -2.54 -10.47
N PRO A 55 -0.12 -2.11 -11.72
CA PRO A 55 -0.12 -3.02 -12.87
C PRO A 55 1.17 -3.84 -13.04
N GLN A 56 2.29 -3.43 -12.42
CA GLN A 56 3.51 -4.23 -12.38
C GLN A 56 3.41 -5.44 -11.43
N ALA A 57 2.47 -5.40 -10.48
CA ALA A 57 2.18 -6.49 -9.55
C ALA A 57 3.41 -6.94 -8.74
N ASP A 58 4.26 -5.99 -8.36
CA ASP A 58 5.48 -6.26 -7.61
C ASP A 58 5.16 -6.83 -6.22
N MET A 59 4.04 -6.41 -5.61
CA MET A 59 3.60 -6.96 -4.33
C MET A 59 3.11 -8.40 -4.50
N THR A 60 2.22 -8.62 -5.46
CA THR A 60 1.69 -9.95 -5.80
C THR A 60 2.82 -10.96 -6.09
N LYS A 61 3.80 -10.57 -6.92
CA LYS A 61 4.98 -11.40 -7.24
C LYS A 61 5.90 -11.60 -6.05
N GLY A 62 6.15 -10.54 -5.28
CA GLY A 62 7.02 -10.56 -4.10
C GLY A 62 6.49 -11.44 -2.96
N LEU A 63 5.17 -11.67 -2.93
CA LEU A 63 4.51 -12.64 -2.06
C LEU A 63 4.38 -14.03 -2.69
N GLY A 64 5.04 -14.30 -3.83
CA GLY A 64 5.07 -15.62 -4.43
C GLY A 64 3.80 -16.03 -5.20
N LEU A 65 2.90 -15.08 -5.48
CA LEU A 65 1.62 -15.31 -6.17
C LEU A 65 1.64 -14.85 -7.64
N GLY A 66 2.84 -14.68 -8.20
CA GLY A 66 3.05 -14.31 -9.61
C GLY A 66 3.40 -15.51 -10.50
N PRO A 67 3.39 -15.33 -11.83
CA PRO A 67 3.74 -16.38 -12.79
C PRO A 67 5.25 -16.65 -12.66
N GLY A 68 5.58 -17.78 -12.07
CA GLY A 68 6.93 -18.28 -11.90
C GLY A 68 7.49 -18.91 -13.18
N ASP A 69 8.82 -18.85 -13.29
CA ASP A 69 9.58 -19.51 -14.36
C ASP A 69 9.31 -21.03 -14.39
N ASP A 70 9.48 -21.66 -15.56
CA ASP A 70 9.11 -23.04 -15.98
C ASP A 70 9.58 -24.26 -15.12
N ASP A 71 9.77 -24.16 -13.80
CA ASP A 71 10.07 -25.29 -12.93
C ASP A 71 8.84 -25.91 -12.23
N GLU A 72 8.95 -27.16 -11.80
CA GLU A 72 7.79 -27.97 -11.37
C GLU A 72 7.18 -27.50 -10.04
N LEU A 73 7.96 -26.76 -9.24
CA LEU A 73 7.57 -26.15 -7.97
C LEU A 73 6.87 -24.79 -8.17
N SER A 74 7.23 -24.02 -9.20
CA SER A 74 6.52 -22.80 -9.55
C SER A 74 5.12 -23.09 -10.11
N ARG A 75 4.89 -24.25 -10.73
CA ARG A 75 3.56 -24.62 -11.25
C ARG A 75 2.46 -24.67 -10.20
N ILE A 76 2.80 -24.98 -8.94
CA ILE A 76 1.83 -24.94 -7.82
C ILE A 76 1.50 -23.47 -7.44
N LYS A 77 2.40 -22.53 -7.74
CA LYS A 77 2.22 -21.08 -7.58
C LYS A 77 1.59 -20.39 -8.80
N ASN A 78 1.50 -21.08 -9.95
CA ASN A 78 1.17 -20.47 -11.26
C ASN A 78 -0.30 -20.60 -11.70
N ASP A 79 -1.12 -21.34 -10.97
CA ASP A 79 -2.54 -21.58 -11.29
C ASP A 79 -3.47 -20.89 -10.28
N LEU A 80 -3.00 -19.80 -9.65
CA LEU A 80 -3.79 -19.08 -8.66
C LEU A 80 -4.91 -18.30 -9.36
N PRO A 81 -6.19 -18.54 -9.02
CA PRO A 81 -7.30 -17.77 -9.57
C PRO A 81 -7.12 -16.28 -9.26
N ASN A 82 -7.61 -15.43 -10.16
CA ASN A 82 -7.64 -13.97 -9.99
C ASN A 82 -6.24 -13.28 -9.99
N THR A 83 -5.19 -14.01 -10.43
CA THR A 83 -3.81 -13.49 -10.54
C THR A 83 -3.36 -13.35 -11.99
N LEU A 84 -2.14 -12.86 -12.20
CA LEU A 84 -1.52 -12.49 -13.49
C LEU A 84 -1.59 -13.53 -14.64
N ALA A 85 -1.98 -14.79 -14.38
CA ALA A 85 -1.98 -15.89 -15.34
C ALA A 85 -3.38 -16.31 -15.84
N THR A 86 -4.45 -15.96 -15.14
CA THR A 86 -5.82 -16.42 -15.41
C THR A 86 -6.66 -15.34 -16.10
N ASP A 87 -7.65 -15.72 -16.92
CA ASP A 87 -8.66 -14.79 -17.45
C ASP A 87 -9.89 -14.73 -16.51
N ASP A 88 -9.66 -14.95 -15.21
CA ASP A 88 -10.68 -14.93 -14.14
C ASP A 88 -11.00 -13.49 -13.70
N GLU A 89 -12.02 -13.36 -12.85
CA GLU A 89 -12.41 -12.10 -12.20
C GLU A 89 -11.22 -11.47 -11.48
N ASN A 90 -11.01 -10.17 -11.65
CA ASN A 90 -9.82 -9.50 -11.14
C ASN A 90 -10.12 -8.06 -10.70
N LEU A 91 -9.13 -7.43 -10.08
CA LEU A 91 -9.29 -6.07 -9.53
C LEU A 91 -9.73 -5.04 -10.57
N LEU A 92 -9.36 -5.17 -11.86
CA LEU A 92 -9.85 -4.23 -12.86
C LEU A 92 -11.37 -4.34 -13.04
N ASP A 93 -11.92 -5.56 -12.99
CA ASP A 93 -13.36 -5.81 -13.14
C ASP A 93 -14.17 -5.21 -11.98
N VAL A 94 -13.59 -5.12 -10.79
CA VAL A 94 -14.16 -4.38 -9.64
C VAL A 94 -14.15 -2.87 -9.89
N LEU A 95 -13.09 -2.36 -10.52
CA LEU A 95 -12.87 -0.92 -10.69
C LEU A 95 -13.58 -0.32 -11.91
N VAL A 96 -13.93 -1.14 -12.90
CA VAL A 96 -14.47 -0.69 -14.18
C VAL A 96 -15.69 -1.53 -14.55
N ASP A 97 -16.83 -0.86 -14.72
CA ASP A 97 -18.01 -1.47 -15.31
C ASP A 97 -17.73 -1.84 -16.77
N ASN A 98 -17.50 -3.13 -17.03
CA ASN A 98 -17.17 -3.66 -18.35
C ASN A 98 -18.24 -4.66 -18.80
N PRO A 99 -18.76 -4.57 -20.03
CA PRO A 99 -19.75 -5.52 -20.55
C PRO A 99 -19.31 -7.00 -20.59
N ARG A 100 -18.05 -7.33 -20.28
CA ARG A 100 -17.54 -8.71 -20.19
C ARG A 100 -17.71 -9.36 -18.82
N THR A 101 -17.74 -8.57 -17.75
CA THR A 101 -17.71 -9.01 -16.36
C THR A 101 -18.84 -8.27 -15.64
N HIS A 102 -19.88 -9.00 -15.25
CA HIS A 102 -21.01 -8.41 -14.54
C HIS A 102 -20.70 -8.48 -13.04
N ASP A 103 -20.78 -7.33 -12.35
CA ASP A 103 -20.86 -7.21 -10.89
C ASP A 103 -19.81 -8.03 -10.10
N THR A 104 -18.53 -7.98 -10.47
CA THR A 104 -17.47 -8.58 -9.65
C THR A 104 -17.33 -7.80 -8.35
N ALA A 105 -17.59 -8.45 -7.22
CA ALA A 105 -17.41 -7.87 -5.90
C ALA A 105 -15.97 -8.04 -5.43
N LEU A 106 -15.46 -7.08 -4.64
CA LEU A 106 -14.10 -7.15 -4.09
C LEU A 106 -13.88 -8.41 -3.25
N SER A 107 -14.92 -8.86 -2.54
CA SER A 107 -14.94 -10.08 -1.73
C SER A 107 -14.71 -11.38 -2.53
N GLU A 108 -15.08 -11.39 -3.80
CA GLU A 108 -14.96 -12.58 -4.67
C GLU A 108 -13.52 -12.83 -5.13
N ILE A 109 -12.69 -11.79 -5.08
CA ILE A 109 -11.30 -11.81 -5.53
C ILE A 109 -10.28 -11.75 -4.40
N VAL A 110 -10.72 -11.84 -3.14
CA VAL A 110 -9.83 -11.93 -1.98
C VAL A 110 -9.15 -13.29 -1.96
N ILE A 111 -7.82 -13.27 -1.85
CA ILE A 111 -6.98 -14.42 -1.54
C ILE A 111 -6.80 -14.46 -0.03
N HIS A 112 -7.42 -15.45 0.62
CA HIS A 112 -7.35 -15.58 2.07
C HIS A 112 -6.02 -16.17 2.54
N ASN A 113 -5.50 -15.64 3.64
CA ASN A 113 -4.21 -16.08 4.20
C ASN A 113 -4.18 -17.57 4.59
N ASP A 114 -5.32 -18.12 5.00
CA ASP A 114 -5.45 -19.50 5.45
C ASP A 114 -5.38 -20.52 4.30
N GLU A 115 -5.49 -20.05 3.06
CA GLU A 115 -5.29 -20.85 1.85
C GLU A 115 -3.79 -21.06 1.54
N TYR A 116 -2.89 -20.21 2.05
CA TYR A 116 -1.47 -20.21 1.70
C TYR A 116 -0.56 -20.04 2.92
N GLU A 117 0.18 -21.10 3.26
CA GLU A 117 1.03 -21.18 4.47
C GLU A 117 2.07 -20.03 4.66
N HIS A 118 2.39 -19.28 3.60
CA HIS A 118 3.39 -18.19 3.62
C HIS A 118 2.77 -16.78 3.64
N LEU A 119 1.43 -16.67 3.56
CA LEU A 119 0.74 -15.40 3.68
C LEU A 119 0.29 -15.18 5.12
N ASN A 120 0.60 -14.01 5.65
CA ASN A 120 0.21 -13.61 7.01
C ASN A 120 -1.06 -12.75 7.02
N PHE A 121 -1.57 -12.33 5.86
CA PHE A 121 -2.70 -11.42 5.72
C PHE A 121 -3.42 -11.69 4.39
N ASP A 122 -4.67 -11.26 4.30
CA ASP A 122 -5.48 -11.44 3.09
C ASP A 122 -5.02 -10.48 2.00
N LEU A 123 -5.16 -10.89 0.73
CA LEU A 123 -4.64 -10.14 -0.40
C LEU A 123 -5.67 -10.04 -1.52
N VAL A 124 -5.82 -8.84 -2.09
CA VAL A 124 -6.32 -8.66 -3.45
C VAL A 124 -5.13 -8.44 -4.36
N ALA A 125 -4.88 -9.41 -5.23
CA ALA A 125 -3.77 -9.39 -6.16
C ALA A 125 -3.98 -8.36 -7.29
N SER A 126 -2.87 -7.88 -7.85
CA SER A 126 -2.89 -7.10 -9.08
C SER A 126 -2.95 -8.03 -10.29
N HIS A 127 -3.50 -7.50 -11.39
CA HIS A 127 -3.67 -8.21 -12.65
C HIS A 127 -3.03 -7.44 -13.81
N LYS A 128 -2.61 -8.17 -14.86
CA LYS A 128 -2.00 -7.58 -16.07
C LYS A 128 -2.93 -6.54 -16.73
N ASP A 129 -4.23 -6.74 -16.60
CA ASP A 129 -5.25 -5.88 -17.19
C ASP A 129 -5.37 -4.54 -16.47
N MET A 130 -4.85 -4.40 -15.24
CA MET A 130 -4.80 -3.10 -14.54
C MET A 130 -4.11 -2.01 -15.36
N GLY A 131 -3.20 -2.38 -16.27
CA GLY A 131 -2.58 -1.43 -17.22
C GLY A 131 -3.57 -0.77 -18.19
N LEU A 132 -4.73 -1.41 -18.42
CA LEU A 132 -5.83 -0.90 -19.24
C LEU A 132 -6.69 0.12 -18.50
N ALA A 133 -6.58 0.26 -17.18
CA ALA A 133 -7.41 1.16 -16.39
C ALA A 133 -7.41 2.59 -16.95
N ARG A 134 -6.27 3.04 -17.48
CA ARG A 134 -6.10 4.36 -18.10
C ARG A 134 -7.07 4.65 -19.25
N ASP A 135 -7.51 3.62 -19.99
CA ASP A 135 -8.38 3.78 -21.16
C ASP A 135 -9.85 4.00 -20.77
N TRP A 136 -10.22 3.69 -19.52
CA TRP A 136 -11.60 3.73 -19.02
C TRP A 136 -11.81 4.80 -17.92
N MET A 137 -10.73 5.45 -17.51
CA MET A 137 -10.65 6.31 -16.32
C MET A 137 -10.88 7.82 -16.57
N ASP A 138 -11.32 8.19 -17.78
CA ASP A 138 -11.89 9.52 -18.06
C ASP A 138 -13.25 9.72 -17.37
N ASP A 139 -13.86 8.64 -16.86
CA ASP A 139 -15.06 8.70 -16.06
C ASP A 139 -14.74 9.05 -14.59
N ALA A 140 -15.50 9.99 -14.04
CA ALA A 140 -15.46 10.31 -12.61
C ALA A 140 -15.84 9.10 -11.75
N SER A 141 -16.68 8.20 -12.27
CA SER A 141 -17.10 6.97 -11.59
C SER A 141 -15.92 6.04 -11.28
N ALA A 142 -14.95 5.91 -12.21
CA ALA A 142 -13.81 5.02 -12.05
C ALA A 142 -12.87 5.45 -10.90
N ARG A 143 -12.81 6.75 -10.58
CA ARG A 143 -12.07 7.27 -9.41
C ARG A 143 -12.72 6.91 -8.08
N LEU A 144 -14.03 6.68 -8.08
CA LEU A 144 -14.80 6.34 -6.89
C LEU A 144 -15.00 4.84 -6.75
N ALA A 145 -14.72 4.05 -7.79
CA ALA A 145 -15.02 2.63 -7.83
C ALA A 145 -14.38 1.85 -6.66
N LEU A 146 -13.10 2.08 -6.38
CA LEU A 146 -12.44 1.43 -5.23
C LEU A 146 -13.12 1.81 -3.90
N LYS A 147 -13.47 3.08 -3.73
CA LYS A 147 -14.15 3.53 -2.51
C LYS A 147 -15.49 2.82 -2.34
N SER A 148 -16.30 2.76 -3.40
CA SER A 148 -17.57 2.04 -3.40
C SER A 148 -17.39 0.56 -3.08
N ALA A 149 -16.38 -0.08 -3.68
CA ALA A 149 -16.09 -1.51 -3.45
C ALA A 149 -15.65 -1.79 -2.00
N LEU A 150 -14.89 -0.88 -1.37
CA LEU A 150 -14.53 -0.99 0.05
C LEU A 150 -15.72 -0.74 0.99
N GLU A 151 -16.63 0.16 0.62
CA GLU A 151 -17.89 0.39 1.36
C GLU A 151 -18.81 -0.84 1.28
N GLU A 152 -18.94 -1.43 0.09
CA GLU A 152 -19.68 -2.68 -0.12
C GLU A 152 -19.09 -3.85 0.66
N LEU A 153 -17.76 -4.01 0.63
CA LEU A 153 -17.06 -5.03 1.41
C LEU A 153 -17.39 -4.92 2.92
N ALA A 154 -17.40 -3.69 3.45
CA ALA A 154 -17.77 -3.44 4.85
C ALA A 154 -19.26 -3.69 5.13
N ASP A 155 -20.15 -3.32 4.20
CA ASP A 155 -21.60 -3.54 4.32
C ASP A 155 -21.98 -5.03 4.26
N ASP A 156 -21.21 -5.83 3.52
CA ASP A 156 -21.35 -7.30 3.44
C ASP A 156 -20.86 -8.03 4.70
N GLY A 157 -20.29 -7.28 5.65
CA GLY A 157 -19.93 -7.78 6.97
C GLY A 157 -18.51 -8.31 7.11
N TYR A 158 -17.62 -8.01 6.16
CA TYR A 158 -16.18 -8.21 6.35
C TYR A 158 -15.65 -7.20 7.38
N ASP A 159 -14.94 -7.69 8.39
CA ASP A 159 -14.53 -6.94 9.58
C ASP A 159 -13.01 -6.81 9.73
N TYR A 160 -12.31 -6.50 8.63
CA TYR A 160 -10.87 -6.20 8.70
C TYR A 160 -10.59 -5.05 9.68
N ASP A 161 -9.49 -5.18 10.43
CA ASP A 161 -8.99 -4.12 11.28
C ASP A 161 -8.28 -3.02 10.48
N PHE A 162 -7.60 -3.43 9.39
CA PHE A 162 -6.85 -2.55 8.50
C PHE A 162 -6.93 -2.99 7.04
N ILE A 163 -7.00 -2.01 6.14
CA ILE A 163 -6.83 -2.19 4.69
C ILE A 163 -5.62 -1.39 4.24
N LEU A 164 -4.64 -2.04 3.59
CA LEU A 164 -3.44 -1.40 3.07
C LEU A 164 -3.43 -1.46 1.54
N ILE A 165 -3.23 -0.33 0.87
CA ILE A 165 -3.24 -0.26 -0.61
C ILE A 165 -1.83 0.04 -1.12
N ASP A 166 -1.26 -0.82 -1.98
CA ASP A 166 0.00 -0.54 -2.69
C ASP A 166 -0.30 0.23 -3.99
N CYS A 167 0.12 1.49 -4.06
CA CYS A 167 -0.16 2.33 -5.23
C CYS A 167 0.88 2.15 -6.35
N PRO A 168 0.48 2.33 -7.63
CA PRO A 168 1.42 2.39 -8.74
C PRO A 168 2.45 3.54 -8.62
N PRO A 169 3.57 3.49 -9.35
CA PRO A 169 4.68 4.43 -9.21
C PRO A 169 4.48 5.75 -9.96
N ASP A 170 3.23 6.13 -10.23
CA ASP A 170 2.86 7.32 -10.98
C ASP A 170 1.66 8.05 -10.35
N LEU A 171 1.44 9.30 -10.77
CA LEU A 171 0.27 10.08 -10.39
C LEU A 171 -0.85 9.85 -11.40
N SER A 172 -1.23 8.58 -11.57
CA SER A 172 -2.32 8.17 -12.45
C SER A 172 -3.65 8.10 -11.71
N VAL A 173 -4.72 7.77 -12.44
CA VAL A 173 -6.07 7.65 -11.89
C VAL A 173 -6.20 6.48 -10.91
N LEU A 174 -5.35 5.45 -11.01
CA LEU A 174 -5.30 4.38 -10.01
C LEU A 174 -4.81 4.91 -8.66
N THR A 175 -3.79 5.76 -8.67
CA THR A 175 -3.29 6.45 -7.47
C THR A 175 -4.33 7.40 -6.90
N ASP A 176 -5.06 8.15 -7.75
CA ASP A 176 -6.19 8.98 -7.30
C ASP A 176 -7.26 8.12 -6.62
N ALA A 177 -7.67 6.99 -7.23
CA ALA A 177 -8.68 6.11 -6.68
C ALA A 177 -8.26 5.54 -5.31
N ALA A 178 -6.99 5.13 -5.17
CA ALA A 178 -6.42 4.69 -3.91
C ALA A 178 -6.49 5.79 -2.84
N PHE A 179 -6.11 7.03 -3.16
CA PHE A 179 -6.13 8.15 -2.22
C PHE A 179 -7.54 8.60 -1.85
N ILE A 180 -8.49 8.56 -2.79
CA ILE A 180 -9.89 8.89 -2.53
C ILE A 180 -10.54 7.84 -1.62
N ALA A 181 -10.23 6.56 -1.84
CA ALA A 181 -10.72 5.45 -1.03
C ALA A 181 -10.10 5.45 0.38
N ALA A 182 -8.77 5.57 0.46
CA ALA A 182 -8.06 5.51 1.74
C ALA A 182 -8.21 6.78 2.58
N GLN A 183 -8.09 7.95 1.94
CA GLN A 183 -7.91 9.27 2.57
C GLN A 183 -6.82 9.35 3.66
N ASN A 184 -6.10 8.27 3.92
CA ASN A 184 -4.95 8.18 4.79
C ASN A 184 -3.79 7.72 3.93
N VAL A 185 -2.74 8.53 3.85
CA VAL A 185 -1.60 8.26 2.98
C VAL A 185 -0.36 8.04 3.82
N PHE A 186 0.30 6.91 3.56
CA PHE A 186 1.62 6.61 4.07
C PHE A 186 2.65 6.83 2.96
N LEU A 187 3.60 7.72 3.19
CA LEU A 187 4.57 8.13 2.19
C LEU A 187 5.79 7.21 2.21
N ALA A 188 6.26 6.74 1.05
CA ALA A 188 7.54 6.02 0.95
C ALA A 188 8.47 6.75 -0.01
N ALA A 189 9.66 7.18 0.43
CA ALA A 189 10.56 8.02 -0.37
C ALA A 189 12.03 7.61 -0.23
N GLN A 190 12.79 7.65 -1.34
CA GLN A 190 14.25 7.46 -1.28
C GLN A 190 14.95 8.72 -0.80
N THR A 191 15.95 8.56 0.07
CA THR A 191 16.73 9.70 0.58
C THR A 191 17.83 10.23 -0.35
N GLN A 192 18.07 9.58 -1.51
CA GLN A 192 19.25 9.79 -2.36
C GLN A 192 19.02 10.64 -3.63
N ALA A 193 17.77 10.92 -4.03
CA ALA A 193 17.47 11.71 -5.24
C ALA A 193 16.82 13.04 -4.87
N THR A 194 16.84 14.02 -5.78
CA THR A 194 16.17 15.33 -5.65
C THR A 194 14.74 15.12 -5.16
N SER A 195 14.56 15.47 -3.89
CA SER A 195 13.50 14.96 -3.05
C SER A 195 12.45 16.00 -2.73
N ARG A 196 12.70 17.26 -3.11
CA ARG A 196 11.71 18.32 -2.99
C ARG A 196 10.70 18.25 -4.12
N ASP A 197 11.16 18.29 -5.37
CA ASP A 197 10.27 18.27 -6.55
C ASP A 197 9.29 17.08 -6.56
N ALA A 198 9.73 15.90 -6.12
CA ALA A 198 8.85 14.72 -6.06
C ALA A 198 7.84 14.77 -4.91
N LEU A 199 8.20 15.40 -3.80
CA LEU A 199 7.27 15.65 -2.71
C LEU A 199 6.31 16.78 -3.07
N ASP A 200 6.77 17.82 -3.77
CA ASP A 200 5.96 18.92 -4.30
C ASP A 200 4.92 18.39 -5.29
N ASP A 201 5.32 17.56 -6.27
CA ASP A 201 4.40 16.99 -7.26
C ASP A 201 3.32 16.11 -6.60
N LEU A 202 3.71 15.32 -5.59
CA LEU A 202 2.76 14.55 -4.78
C LEU A 202 1.84 15.48 -3.99
N TRP A 203 2.37 16.58 -3.47
CA TRP A 203 1.61 17.55 -2.70
C TRP A 203 0.52 18.22 -3.56
N ASP A 204 0.91 18.70 -4.74
CA ASP A 204 0.02 19.31 -5.73
C ASP A 204 -1.10 18.34 -6.13
N GLN A 205 -0.79 17.04 -6.28
CA GLN A 205 -1.81 16.04 -6.57
C GLN A 205 -2.77 15.84 -5.39
N LEU A 206 -2.26 15.68 -4.16
CA LEU A 206 -3.11 15.51 -3.00
C LEU A 206 -4.03 16.73 -2.81
N GLU A 207 -3.52 17.96 -2.97
CA GLU A 207 -4.33 19.18 -2.94
C GLU A 207 -5.39 19.18 -4.06
N SER A 208 -5.01 18.76 -5.26
CA SER A 208 -5.94 18.65 -6.38
C SER A 208 -7.06 17.63 -6.12
N ILE A 209 -6.75 16.49 -5.48
CA ILE A 209 -7.75 15.48 -5.12
C ILE A 209 -8.68 16.03 -4.04
N GLU A 210 -8.13 16.62 -2.97
CA GLU A 210 -8.91 17.23 -1.87
C GLU A 210 -9.89 18.27 -2.42
N ASP A 211 -9.42 19.19 -3.27
CA ASP A 211 -10.26 20.23 -3.89
C ASP A 211 -11.32 19.66 -4.82
N ASN A 212 -10.97 18.69 -5.68
CA ASN A 212 -11.90 18.15 -6.67
C ASN A 212 -12.97 17.25 -6.04
N GLN A 213 -12.61 16.48 -5.01
CA GLN A 213 -13.50 15.50 -4.36
C GLN A 213 -14.16 16.05 -3.09
N GLN A 214 -13.72 17.22 -2.61
CA GLN A 214 -14.18 17.83 -1.35
C GLN A 214 -13.96 16.87 -0.16
N ILE A 215 -12.76 16.31 -0.09
CA ILE A 215 -12.31 15.39 0.96
C ILE A 215 -11.07 15.94 1.66
N GLU A 216 -10.70 15.36 2.79
CA GLU A 216 -9.43 15.63 3.47
C GLU A 216 -8.55 14.39 3.39
N ILE A 217 -7.24 14.56 3.12
CA ILE A 217 -6.27 13.48 3.11
C ILE A 217 -5.28 13.68 4.26
N ALA A 218 -5.23 12.70 5.15
CA ALA A 218 -4.29 12.68 6.28
C ALA A 218 -2.98 11.98 5.91
N ILE A 219 -1.86 12.48 6.45
CA ILE A 219 -0.55 11.83 6.31
C ILE A 219 -0.26 11.02 7.58
N VAL A 220 -0.23 9.70 7.44
CA VAL A 220 -0.05 8.75 8.55
C VAL A 220 1.42 8.67 8.97
N GLY A 221 2.34 8.72 8.01
CA GLY A 221 3.78 8.59 8.26
C GLY A 221 4.61 8.64 6.97
N LEU A 222 5.94 8.65 7.14
CA LEU A 222 6.92 8.61 6.05
C LEU A 222 7.95 7.50 6.28
N LEU A 223 8.10 6.57 5.33
CA LEU A 223 9.26 5.70 5.22
C LEU A 223 10.36 6.39 4.38
N ALA A 224 11.42 6.82 5.04
CA ALA A 224 12.65 7.26 4.43
C ALA A 224 13.52 6.03 4.06
N ASN A 225 13.33 5.54 2.84
CA ASN A 225 14.01 4.37 2.31
C ASN A 225 15.44 4.67 1.83
N MET A 226 16.29 3.63 1.86
CA MET A 226 17.72 3.69 1.58
C MET A 226 18.47 4.70 2.46
N TYR A 227 17.97 4.92 3.68
CA TYR A 227 18.53 5.87 4.63
C TYR A 227 19.99 5.54 4.99
N ARG A 228 20.81 6.58 4.99
CA ARG A 228 22.20 6.54 5.46
C ARG A 228 22.42 7.73 6.39
N ASP A 229 23.28 7.58 7.39
CA ASP A 229 23.67 8.71 8.24
C ASP A 229 24.70 9.59 7.49
N ASP A 230 24.21 10.29 6.47
CA ASP A 230 24.95 11.19 5.62
C ASP A 230 24.22 12.51 5.40
N GLY A 231 24.95 13.51 4.89
CA GLY A 231 24.39 14.84 4.68
C GLY A 231 23.27 14.89 3.64
N GLN A 232 23.18 13.92 2.73
CA GLN A 232 22.10 13.86 1.73
C GLN A 232 20.79 13.44 2.38
N SER A 233 20.81 12.36 3.16
CA SER A 233 19.62 11.87 3.86
C SER A 233 19.16 12.86 4.91
N GLN A 234 20.08 13.46 5.66
CA GLN A 234 19.74 14.52 6.63
C GLN A 234 19.09 15.74 5.95
N LYS A 235 19.58 16.14 4.77
CA LYS A 235 18.98 17.24 4.00
C LYS A 235 17.58 16.91 3.51
N PHE A 236 17.35 15.69 3.03
CA PHE A 236 16.01 15.24 2.64
C PHE A 236 15.02 15.34 3.81
N LEU A 237 15.41 14.79 4.96
CA LEU A 237 14.57 14.84 6.15
C LEU A 237 14.27 16.28 6.61
N GLY A 238 15.26 17.17 6.53
CA GLY A 238 15.06 18.59 6.82
C GLY A 238 14.05 19.26 5.89
N VAL A 239 14.08 18.95 4.59
CA VAL A 239 13.08 19.47 3.63
C VAL A 239 11.69 18.95 3.98
N PHE A 240 11.57 17.68 4.35
CA PHE A 240 10.29 17.09 4.72
C PHE A 240 9.68 17.75 5.95
N ASP A 241 10.50 17.89 7.00
CA ASP A 241 10.13 18.49 8.28
C ASP A 241 9.74 19.98 8.15
N GLU A 242 10.45 20.73 7.29
CA GLU A 242 10.18 22.15 7.04
C GLU A 242 8.93 22.40 6.18
N SER A 243 8.58 21.48 5.26
CA SER A 243 7.66 21.80 4.14
C SER A 243 6.31 21.08 4.18
N TYR A 244 6.21 19.86 4.70
CA TYR A 244 5.04 19.01 4.40
C TYR A 244 4.32 18.46 5.63
N ALA A 245 5.03 18.07 6.68
CA ALA A 245 4.39 17.54 7.88
C ALA A 245 5.33 17.59 9.09
N SER A 246 5.33 18.72 9.82
CA SER A 246 6.08 18.87 11.08
C SER A 246 5.62 17.93 12.21
N LEU A 247 4.65 17.06 11.95
CA LEU A 247 4.04 16.17 12.95
C LEU A 247 4.03 14.69 12.53
N ALA A 248 4.22 14.33 11.26
CA ALA A 248 4.11 12.93 10.84
C ALA A 248 5.39 12.15 11.22
N PRO A 249 5.26 10.93 11.79
CA PRO A 249 6.41 10.13 12.17
C PRO A 249 7.22 9.69 10.94
N ILE A 250 8.55 9.73 11.09
CA ILE A 250 9.51 9.37 10.04
C ILE A 250 10.24 8.08 10.43
N PHE A 251 10.02 7.05 9.63
CA PHE A 251 10.63 5.73 9.76
C PHE A 251 11.83 5.63 8.81
N LYS A 252 13.00 5.32 9.35
CA LYS A 252 14.26 5.33 8.59
C LYS A 252 14.66 3.91 8.23
N LEU A 253 14.39 3.50 6.99
CA LEU A 253 14.76 2.19 6.48
C LEU A 253 16.13 2.26 5.79
N PRO A 254 17.20 1.69 6.39
CA PRO A 254 18.48 1.55 5.70
C PRO A 254 18.37 0.60 4.51
N MET A 255 19.31 0.68 3.56
CA MET A 255 19.41 -0.31 2.48
C MET A 255 19.81 -1.67 3.06
N ARG A 256 19.00 -2.70 2.81
CA ARG A 256 19.16 -4.02 3.46
C ARG A 256 18.98 -5.16 2.48
N VAL A 257 19.79 -6.20 2.67
CA VAL A 257 19.76 -7.42 1.84
C VAL A 257 18.66 -8.38 2.31
N ALA A 258 18.28 -8.34 3.59
CA ALA A 258 17.28 -9.24 4.17
C ALA A 258 15.88 -9.07 3.53
N ILE A 259 15.42 -7.83 3.37
CA ILE A 259 14.13 -7.53 2.68
C ILE A 259 14.15 -8.06 1.24
N GLN A 260 15.22 -7.77 0.50
CA GLN A 260 15.33 -8.26 -0.88
C GLN A 260 15.33 -9.79 -0.93
N ARG A 261 16.03 -10.46 -0.01
CA ARG A 261 16.06 -11.93 0.07
C ARG A 261 14.70 -12.52 0.43
N ALA A 262 13.97 -11.92 1.37
CA ALA A 262 12.62 -12.37 1.73
C ALA A 262 11.73 -12.36 0.48
N TRP A 263 11.74 -11.25 -0.25
CA TRP A 263 10.99 -11.07 -1.50
C TRP A 263 11.41 -12.03 -2.62
N ASP A 264 12.72 -12.20 -2.83
CA ASP A 264 13.24 -13.15 -3.83
C ASP A 264 12.79 -14.60 -3.52
N ASN A 265 12.37 -14.87 -2.28
CA ASN A 265 11.84 -16.18 -1.85
C ASN A 265 10.32 -16.19 -1.69
N GLY A 266 9.62 -15.12 -2.06
CA GLY A 266 8.16 -15.05 -2.01
C GLY A 266 7.59 -14.89 -0.60
N SER A 267 8.24 -14.09 0.25
CA SER A 267 7.92 -13.99 1.68
C SER A 267 8.17 -12.58 2.24
N ASP A 268 7.53 -12.23 3.35
CA ASP A 268 7.76 -10.99 4.09
C ASP A 268 8.88 -11.14 5.15
N ILE A 269 9.27 -10.04 5.80
CA ILE A 269 10.40 -10.05 6.74
C ILE A 269 10.11 -10.82 8.06
N PHE A 270 8.85 -11.05 8.42
CA PHE A 270 8.40 -11.76 9.61
C PHE A 270 8.41 -13.28 9.42
N GLU A 271 8.13 -13.78 8.22
CA GLU A 271 8.30 -15.21 7.88
C GLU A 271 9.74 -15.59 7.53
N TRP A 272 10.54 -14.64 7.01
CA TRP A 272 11.92 -14.91 6.62
C TRP A 272 12.81 -15.29 7.82
N GLU A 273 13.57 -16.39 7.73
CA GLU A 273 14.54 -16.81 8.75
C GLU A 273 16.00 -16.64 8.27
N ASP A 274 16.61 -15.47 8.52
CA ASP A 274 18.06 -15.26 8.36
C ASP A 274 18.69 -14.73 9.67
N ALA A 275 19.75 -15.41 10.12
CA ALA A 275 20.14 -15.49 11.53
C ALA A 275 20.74 -14.22 12.16
N ASN A 276 20.93 -13.11 11.41
CA ASN A 276 21.58 -11.91 11.97
C ASN A 276 21.07 -10.55 11.45
N ASP A 277 20.36 -10.47 10.33
CA ASP A 277 20.17 -9.19 9.61
C ASP A 277 18.73 -8.65 9.57
N GLN A 278 17.70 -9.38 10.05
CA GLN A 278 16.28 -9.01 9.87
C GLN A 278 15.61 -8.28 11.04
N GLN A 279 16.23 -8.30 12.24
CA GLN A 279 15.59 -7.78 13.45
C GLN A 279 15.36 -6.27 13.39
N VAL A 280 16.23 -5.54 12.68
CA VAL A 280 16.13 -4.07 12.56
C VAL A 280 14.89 -3.70 11.75
N GLU A 281 14.63 -4.44 10.69
CA GLU A 281 13.52 -4.27 9.75
C GLU A 281 12.22 -4.69 10.40
N ARG A 282 12.18 -5.84 11.08
CA ARG A 282 11.02 -6.25 11.89
C ARG A 282 10.66 -5.20 12.93
N ASN A 283 11.64 -4.71 13.70
CA ASN A 283 11.40 -3.68 14.71
C ASN A 283 10.88 -2.38 14.09
N LEU A 284 11.40 -1.98 12.92
CA LEU A 284 10.92 -0.80 12.22
C LEU A 284 9.46 -0.95 11.80
N PHE A 285 9.08 -2.07 11.21
CA PHE A 285 7.69 -2.28 10.77
C PHE A 285 6.73 -2.54 11.94
N LEU A 286 7.21 -3.08 13.06
CA LEU A 286 6.45 -3.09 14.32
C LEU A 286 6.20 -1.66 14.84
N GLU A 287 7.18 -0.75 14.73
CA GLU A 287 6.99 0.67 15.08
C GLU A 287 5.97 1.36 14.15
N VAL A 288 5.99 1.01 12.85
CA VAL A 288 4.98 1.46 11.88
C VAL A 288 3.59 0.96 12.28
N ALA A 289 3.44 -0.34 12.55
CA ALA A 289 2.17 -0.94 12.98
C ALA A 289 1.64 -0.29 14.26
N GLU A 290 2.49 -0.10 15.29
CA GLU A 290 2.13 0.60 16.52
C GLU A 290 1.66 2.02 16.30
N THR A 291 2.28 2.71 15.35
CA THR A 291 1.89 4.07 14.98
C THR A 291 0.51 4.07 14.34
N MET A 292 0.25 3.13 13.42
CA MET A 292 -1.06 3.00 12.76
C MET A 292 -2.15 2.63 13.77
N GLU A 293 -1.88 1.68 14.66
CA GLU A 293 -2.80 1.30 15.74
C GLU A 293 -3.20 2.49 16.63
N ARG A 294 -2.21 3.30 17.04
CA ARG A 294 -2.47 4.50 17.84
C ARG A 294 -3.24 5.56 17.06
N ALA A 295 -2.89 5.74 15.79
CA ALA A 295 -3.52 6.75 14.94
C ALA A 295 -5.01 6.43 14.72
N PHE A 296 -5.35 5.16 14.48
CA PHE A 296 -6.74 4.70 14.30
C PHE A 296 -7.45 4.27 15.61
N GLU A 297 -6.91 4.62 16.78
CA GLU A 297 -7.47 4.29 18.10
C GLU A 297 -7.72 2.78 18.34
N LYS A 298 -7.02 1.90 17.62
CA LYS A 298 -7.10 0.43 17.74
C LYS A 298 -6.37 -0.11 18.98
N ILE A 299 -5.54 0.73 19.63
CA ILE A 299 -5.01 0.48 20.97
C ILE A 299 -5.49 1.58 21.92
N GLN A 300 -6.06 1.18 23.07
CA GLN A 300 -6.32 2.11 24.15
C GLN A 300 -5.01 2.53 24.82
N VAL A 301 -4.79 3.84 24.95
CA VAL A 301 -3.73 4.39 25.78
C VAL A 301 -4.06 4.07 27.23
N GLU A 302 -3.30 3.18 27.89
CA GLU A 302 -3.27 3.20 29.36
C GLU A 302 -2.66 4.54 29.78
N VAL A 303 -3.50 5.39 30.41
CA VAL A 303 -3.12 6.68 31.00
C VAL A 303 -2.30 6.49 32.27
#